data_AF-A0A1F6UU73-F1
#
_entry.id   AF-A0A1F6UU73-F1
#
_cell.length_a   1.000
_cell.length_b   1.000
_cell.length_c   1.000
_cell.angle_alpha   90.00
_cell.angle_beta   90.00
_cell.angle_gamma   90.00
#
_symmetry.space_group_name_H-M   'P 1'
#
loop_
_entity.id
_entity.type
_entity.pdbx_description
1 polymer ?
#
loop_
_entity_poly.entity_id
_entity_poly.type
_entity_poly.pdbx_seq_one_letter_code
_entity_poly.pdbx_strand_id
1 'polypeptide(L)'
;MNNNITKPILYGILASSVLLGVYFVILTLVSGWNFTQEQFVSYWYFVVSLAVGFGIQIALYQYIKGLVHSGQGMGKVVGVSGTTSTAAMISCCAHYLVNLVPILGVTGIATFAAQ
;
A
#
# COMPACT_ATOMS: atom_id res chain seq x y z
N MET A 1 17.66 -22.50 -16.95
CA MET A 1 16.92 -21.42 -16.25
C MET A 1 17.45 -20.09 -16.76
N ASN A 2 16.67 -19.35 -17.53
CA ASN A 2 17.09 -18.00 -17.96
C ASN A 2 16.62 -17.02 -16.88
N ASN A 3 17.53 -16.61 -15.99
CA ASN A 3 17.23 -15.73 -14.85
C ASN A 3 17.05 -14.28 -15.33
N ASN A 4 15.96 -14.00 -16.04
CA ASN A 4 15.63 -12.66 -16.50
C ASN A 4 15.12 -11.79 -15.34
N ILE A 5 16.06 -11.26 -14.54
CA ILE A 5 15.80 -10.35 -13.41
C ILE A 5 15.24 -8.98 -13.83
N THR A 6 15.39 -8.60 -15.09
CA THR A 6 14.90 -7.32 -15.64
C THR A 6 13.40 -7.15 -15.49
N LYS A 7 12.61 -8.22 -15.72
CA LYS A 7 11.14 -8.17 -15.60
C LYS A 7 10.69 -7.92 -14.16
N PRO A 8 11.15 -8.69 -13.15
CA PRO A 8 10.85 -8.41 -11.75
C PRO A 8 11.21 -6.99 -11.30
N ILE A 9 12.38 -6.49 -11.68
CA ILE A 9 12.82 -5.13 -11.34
C ILE A 9 11.88 -4.09 -11.94
N LEU A 10 11.50 -4.25 -13.22
CA LEU A 10 10.56 -3.36 -13.87
C LEU A 10 9.20 -3.32 -13.15
N TYR A 11 8.69 -4.48 -12.72
CA TYR A 11 7.46 -4.53 -11.93
C TYR A 11 7.60 -3.83 -10.58
N GLY A 12 8.75 -3.94 -9.91
CA GLY A 12 9.01 -3.23 -8.65
C GLY A 12 9.00 -1.71 -8.83
N ILE A 13 9.70 -1.20 -9.84
CA ILE A 13 9.75 0.24 -10.15
C ILE A 13 8.37 0.78 -10.51
N LEU A 14 7.62 0.03 -11.35
CA LEU A 14 6.27 0.39 -11.73
C LEU A 14 5.35 0.45 -10.50
N ALA A 15 5.44 -0.54 -9.60
CA ALA A 15 4.64 -0.60 -8.38
C ALA A 15 4.94 0.57 -7.43
N SER A 16 6.21 0.93 -7.21
CA SER A 16 6.58 2.12 -6.42
C SER A 16 6.06 3.42 -7.04
N SER A 17 6.14 3.54 -8.37
CA SER A 17 5.69 4.73 -9.08
C SER A 17 4.16 4.89 -9.00
N VAL A 18 3.42 3.78 -9.15
CA VAL A 18 1.96 3.76 -8.98
C VAL A 18 1.58 4.10 -7.54
N LEU A 19 2.27 3.56 -6.54
CA LEU A 19 2.01 3.86 -5.13
C LEU A 19 2.16 5.36 -4.84
N LEU A 20 3.25 5.98 -5.31
CA LEU A 20 3.48 7.42 -5.18
C LEU A 20 2.42 8.23 -5.93
N GLY A 21 2.09 7.84 -7.16
CA GLY A 21 1.04 8.49 -7.94
C GLY A 21 -0.30 8.49 -7.21
N VAL A 22 -0.71 7.34 -6.67
CA VAL A 22 -1.94 7.21 -5.88
C VAL A 22 -1.90 8.10 -4.62
N TYR A 23 -0.77 8.13 -3.92
CA TYR A 23 -0.57 9.01 -2.75
C TYR A 23 -0.81 10.49 -3.10
N PHE A 24 -0.17 10.99 -4.16
CA PHE A 24 -0.32 12.39 -4.59
C PHE A 24 -1.72 12.69 -5.11
N VAL A 25 -2.34 11.78 -5.87
CA VAL A 25 -3.70 11.94 -6.40
C VAL A 25 -4.69 12.05 -5.24
N ILE A 26 -4.67 11.12 -4.29
CA ILE A 26 -5.63 11.11 -3.17
C ILE A 26 -5.47 12.38 -2.31
N LEU A 27 -4.23 12.74 -1.93
CA LEU A 27 -4.01 13.93 -1.10
C LEU A 27 -4.40 15.23 -1.83
N THR A 28 -4.10 15.32 -3.12
CA THR A 28 -4.45 16.51 -3.91
C THR A 28 -5.97 16.65 -4.04
N LEU A 29 -6.70 15.55 -4.25
CA LEU A 29 -8.16 15.57 -4.36
C LEU A 29 -8.84 15.91 -3.02
N VAL A 30 -8.31 15.42 -1.90
CA VAL A 30 -8.95 15.55 -0.58
C VAL A 30 -8.58 16.86 0.12
N SER A 31 -7.31 17.24 0.10
CA SER A 31 -6.79 18.38 0.89
C SER A 31 -6.15 19.48 0.04
N GLY A 32 -6.08 19.31 -1.28
CA GLY A 32 -5.51 20.30 -2.20
C GLY A 32 -3.99 20.22 -2.35
N TRP A 33 -3.48 20.92 -3.37
CA TRP A 33 -2.08 20.83 -3.78
C TRP A 33 -1.08 21.39 -2.75
N ASN A 34 -1.38 22.54 -2.14
CA ASN A 34 -0.51 23.16 -1.13
C ASN A 34 -0.29 22.23 0.08
N PHE A 35 -1.36 21.61 0.58
CA PHE A 35 -1.28 20.66 1.69
C PHE A 35 -0.47 19.40 1.33
N THR A 36 -0.61 18.92 0.09
CA THR A 36 0.09 17.73 -0.39
C THR A 36 1.61 17.95 -0.44
N GLN A 37 2.05 19.12 -0.90
CA GLN A 37 3.47 19.50 -0.96
C GLN A 37 4.07 19.61 0.45
N GLU A 38 3.40 20.35 1.35
CA GLU A 38 3.83 20.52 2.75
C GLU A 38 3.98 19.16 3.44
N GLN A 39 2.98 18.28 3.31
CA GLN A 39 3.03 16.93 3.87
C GLN A 39 4.12 16.08 3.26
N PHE A 40 4.31 16.14 1.93
CA PHE A 40 5.37 15.37 1.30
C PHE A 40 6.75 15.83 1.78
N VAL A 41 7.03 17.14 1.83
CA VAL A 41 8.32 17.66 2.29
C VAL A 41 8.56 17.35 3.77
N SER A 42 7.53 17.39 4.62
CA SER A 42 7.69 17.06 6.04
C SER A 42 7.95 15.57 6.28
N TYR A 43 7.40 14.68 5.44
CA TYR A 43 7.42 13.23 5.67
C TYR A 43 8.12 12.43 4.55
N TRP A 44 8.88 13.08 3.67
CA TRP A 44 9.44 12.45 2.48
C TRP A 44 10.31 11.25 2.81
N TYR A 45 11.07 11.30 3.92
CA TYR A 45 11.90 10.18 4.39
C TYR A 45 11.07 8.90 4.58
N PHE A 46 9.87 9.02 5.17
CA PHE A 46 8.97 7.88 5.37
C PHE A 46 8.29 7.46 4.07
N VAL A 47 7.79 8.42 3.29
CA VAL A 47 7.07 8.15 2.03
C VAL A 47 7.98 7.45 1.01
N VAL A 48 9.20 7.96 0.83
CA VAL A 48 10.18 7.38 -0.07
C VAL A 48 10.66 6.01 0.44
N SER A 49 10.95 5.88 1.74
CA SER A 49 11.38 4.59 2.31
C SER A 49 10.29 3.52 2.15
N LEU A 50 9.01 3.88 2.34
CA LEU A 50 7.88 2.97 2.11
C LEU A 50 7.72 2.62 0.63
N ALA A 51 7.80 3.60 -0.28
CA ALA A 51 7.70 3.37 -1.71
C ALA A 51 8.81 2.44 -2.22
N VAL A 52 10.05 2.66 -1.77
CA VAL A 52 11.21 1.80 -2.11
C VAL A 52 11.03 0.41 -1.53
N GLY A 53 10.68 0.29 -0.24
CA GLY A 53 10.44 -1.00 0.41
C GLY A 53 9.33 -1.81 -0.28
N PHE A 54 8.26 -1.15 -0.72
CA PHE A 54 7.18 -1.78 -1.48
C PHE A 54 7.67 -2.27 -2.86
N GLY A 55 8.43 -1.45 -3.59
CA GLY A 55 9.01 -1.84 -4.88
C GLY A 55 9.93 -3.05 -4.78
N ILE A 56 10.78 -3.10 -3.75
CA ILE A 56 11.67 -4.24 -3.47
C ILE A 56 10.83 -5.50 -3.19
N GLN A 57 9.80 -5.40 -2.36
CA GLN A 57 8.91 -6.53 -2.05
C GLN A 57 8.24 -7.08 -3.32
N ILE A 58 7.75 -6.20 -4.21
CA ILE A 58 7.13 -6.61 -5.47
C ILE A 58 8.15 -7.23 -6.44
N ALA A 59 9.34 -6.65 -6.56
CA ALA A 59 10.39 -7.20 -7.41
C ALA A 59 10.81 -8.59 -6.93
N LEU A 60 11.00 -8.77 -5.62
CA LEU A 60 11.37 -10.06 -5.04
C LEU A 60 10.24 -11.08 -5.18
N TYR A 61 8.99 -10.66 -4.98
CA TYR A 61 7.81 -11.50 -5.23
C TYR A 61 7.76 -11.99 -6.68
N GLN A 62 7.93 -11.09 -7.67
CA GLN A 62 7.89 -11.45 -9.08
C GLN A 62 9.06 -12.36 -9.48
N TYR A 63 10.25 -12.15 -8.89
CA TYR A 63 11.42 -12.99 -9.10
C TYR A 63 11.19 -14.41 -8.57
N ILE A 64 10.76 -14.54 -7.30
CA ILE A 64 10.46 -15.84 -6.68
C ILE A 64 9.30 -16.51 -7.40
N LYS A 65 8.24 -15.78 -7.77
CA LYS A 65 7.11 -16.30 -8.55
C LYS A 65 7.55 -16.89 -9.89
N GLY A 66 8.51 -16.26 -10.58
CA GLY A 66 9.07 -16.78 -11.84
C GLY A 66 9.88 -18.07 -11.63
N LEU A 67 10.68 -18.13 -10.56
CA LEU A 67 11.41 -19.34 -10.17
C LEU A 67 10.45 -20.48 -9.80
N VAL A 68 9.36 -20.16 -9.12
CA VAL A 68 8.38 -21.11 -8.60
C VAL A 68 7.35 -21.55 -9.63
N HIS A 69 7.04 -20.74 -10.64
CA HIS A 69 6.29 -21.25 -11.80
C HIS A 69 7.03 -22.39 -12.51
N SER A 70 8.34 -22.51 -12.27
CA SER A 70 9.18 -23.63 -12.74
C SER A 70 9.18 -24.84 -11.78
N GLY A 71 8.58 -24.72 -10.59
CA GLY A 71 8.54 -25.76 -9.54
C GLY A 71 7.27 -25.69 -8.70
N GLN A 72 6.33 -26.63 -8.96
CA GLN A 72 4.99 -26.71 -8.37
C GLN A 72 4.99 -26.51 -6.83
N GLY A 73 4.42 -25.40 -6.33
CA GLY A 73 3.88 -25.34 -4.96
C GLY A 73 4.14 -24.07 -4.14
N MET A 74 5.27 -23.39 -4.30
CA MET A 74 5.67 -22.31 -3.36
C MET A 74 4.92 -20.98 -3.57
N GLY A 75 4.27 -20.78 -4.73
CA GLY A 75 3.81 -19.44 -5.17
C GLY A 75 2.57 -18.98 -4.40
N LYS A 76 1.81 -19.96 -3.90
CA LYS A 76 0.67 -19.76 -3.00
C LYS A 76 1.14 -19.27 -1.62
N VAL A 77 2.30 -19.72 -1.14
CA VAL A 77 2.85 -19.36 0.18
C VAL A 77 3.28 -17.89 0.21
N VAL A 78 3.95 -17.41 -0.85
CA VAL A 78 4.44 -16.01 -0.92
C VAL A 78 3.30 -15.01 -1.07
N GLY A 79 2.26 -15.35 -1.86
CA GLY A 79 1.07 -14.53 -2.01
C GLY A 79 0.24 -14.43 -0.72
N VAL A 80 0.11 -15.55 0.01
CA VAL A 80 -0.57 -15.58 1.31
C VAL A 80 0.22 -14.79 2.36
N SER A 81 1.55 -14.86 2.38
CA SER A 81 2.34 -14.13 3.37
C SER A 81 2.21 -12.61 3.22
N GLY A 82 2.27 -12.09 1.97
CA GLY A 82 2.10 -10.66 1.70
C GLY A 82 0.69 -10.12 2.04
N THR A 83 -0.37 -10.86 1.71
CA THR A 83 -1.73 -10.45 2.10
C THR A 83 -1.95 -10.53 3.61
N THR A 84 -1.36 -11.53 4.28
CA THR A 84 -1.45 -11.69 5.74
C THR A 84 -0.74 -10.54 6.46
N SER A 85 0.41 -10.07 5.98
CA SER A 85 1.11 -8.91 6.56
C SER A 85 0.33 -7.60 6.41
N THR A 86 -0.28 -7.37 5.24
CA THR A 86 -1.16 -6.22 5.03
C THR A 86 -2.41 -6.31 5.91
N ALA A 87 -3.02 -7.49 6.02
CA ALA A 87 -4.16 -7.72 6.92
C ALA A 87 -3.78 -7.49 8.39
N ALA A 88 -2.58 -7.89 8.82
CA ALA A 88 -2.09 -7.65 10.17
C ALA A 88 -1.88 -6.15 10.45
N MET A 89 -1.31 -5.39 9.50
CA MET A 89 -1.20 -3.93 9.61
C MET A 89 -2.57 -3.26 9.67
N ILE A 90 -3.50 -3.63 8.78
CA ILE A 90 -4.87 -3.09 8.79
C ILE A 90 -5.57 -3.44 10.10
N SER A 91 -5.41 -4.66 10.62
CA SER A 91 -5.99 -5.07 11.91
C SER A 91 -5.44 -4.26 13.09
N CYS A 92 -4.12 -4.01 13.11
CA CYS A 92 -3.49 -3.18 14.15
C CYS A 92 -3.93 -1.71 14.05
N CYS A 93 -4.06 -1.17 12.83
CA CYS A 93 -4.55 0.20 12.61
C CYS A 93 -6.08 0.34 12.81
N ALA A 94 -6.87 -0.70 12.53
CA ALA A 94 -8.33 -0.70 12.70
C ALA A 94 -8.74 -0.58 14.17
N HIS A 95 -7.86 -0.93 15.10
CA HIS A 95 -8.07 -0.66 16.53
C HIS A 95 -8.17 0.86 16.79
N TYR A 96 -7.42 1.68 16.06
CA TYR A 96 -7.53 3.15 16.16
C TYR A 96 -8.81 3.67 15.51
N LEU A 97 -9.28 3.00 14.45
CA LEU A 97 -10.52 3.35 13.76
C LEU A 97 -11.75 3.18 14.66
N VAL A 98 -11.76 2.16 15.53
CA VAL A 98 -12.79 1.97 16.57
C VAL A 98 -12.93 3.17 17.51
N ASN A 99 -11.90 3.99 17.71
CA ASN A 99 -12.01 5.24 18.49
C ASN A 99 -12.67 6.39 17.70
N LEU A 100 -12.66 6.35 16.36
CA LEU A 100 -13.30 7.36 15.50
C LEU A 100 -14.73 6.98 15.09
N VAL A 101 -15.06 5.67 15.08
CA VAL A 101 -16.41 5.16 14.78
C VAL A 101 -17.52 5.81 15.63
N PRO A 102 -17.36 6.05 16.95
CA PRO A 102 -18.39 6.68 17.77
C PRO A 102 -18.70 8.11 17.33
N ILE A 103 -17.68 8.90 17.00
CA ILE A 103 -17.84 10.30 16.58
C ILE A 103 -18.52 10.37 15.21
N LEU A 104 -18.02 9.59 14.23
CA LEU A 104 -18.59 9.57 12.88
C LEU A 104 -19.98 8.92 12.83
N GLY A 105 -20.21 7.90 13.65
CA GLY A 105 -21.49 7.21 13.78
C GLY A 105 -22.57 8.11 14.41
N VAL A 106 -22.24 8.83 15.48
CA VAL A 106 -23.17 9.78 16.11
C VAL A 106 -23.49 10.93 15.16
N THR A 107 -22.51 11.50 14.45
CA THR A 107 -22.77 12.55 13.46
C THR A 107 -23.61 12.04 12.29
N GLY A 108 -23.37 10.82 11.82
CA GLY A 108 -24.14 10.20 10.74
C GLY A 108 -25.61 9.95 11.13
N ILE A 109 -25.85 9.38 12.31
CA ILE A 109 -27.21 9.16 12.84
C ILE A 109 -27.92 10.50 13.06
N ALA A 110 -27.22 11.53 13.58
CA ALA A 110 -27.80 12.85 13.78
C ALA A 110 -28.20 13.52 12.46
N THR A 111 -27.40 13.39 11.38
CA THR A 111 -27.76 13.94 10.07
C THR A 111 -28.97 13.25 9.44
N PHE A 112 -29.16 11.95 9.65
CA PHE A 112 -30.35 11.23 9.16
C PHE A 112 -31.60 11.48 10.02
N ALA A 113 -31.43 11.70 11.33
CA ALA A 113 -32.53 12.04 12.23
C ALA A 113 -32.97 13.52 12.13
N ALA A 114 -32.11 14.39 11.60
CA ALA A 114 -32.39 15.80 11.36
C ALA A 114 -32.98 16.08 9.96
N GLN A 115 -33.22 15.05 9.15
CA GLN A 115 -33.84 15.13 7.82
C GLN A 115 -35.32 14.78 7.86
#